data_AF-B7FP17-F1
#
_entry.id   AF-B7FP17-F1
#
_cell.length_a   1.000
_cell.length_b   1.000
_cell.length_c   1.000
_cell.angle_alpha   90.00
_cell.angle_beta   90.00
_cell.angle_gamma   90.00
#
_symmetry.space_group_name_H-M   'P 1'
#
loop_
_entity.id
_entity.type
_entity.pdbx_description
1 polymer ?
#
loop_
_entity_poly.entity_id
_entity_poly.type
_entity_poly.pdbx_seq_one_letter_code
_entity_poly.pdbx_strand_id
1 'polypeptide(L)'
;MIRRSTLFICFSLFTSDTTALIADCHHTFYKKHSTTLLRVVNRRLLLQEMGTLGLAVALKPELSLAGEFTPGGTLVDRVVGAQVGNPEASASRKFDNSNVLFYQDHFFKFGVAAPWITSGSTDFPKSMPFVVSQQRYDNLKKYGERVKSGVKVLVGLRDIIMAEGDYTQIPGPDAPEYQLRPLGLLANGMMASENTGATNELFLARWYVNEIYLDINDIRNAKSEEEALVKYEAIKKAVDSYYGMINRVITSKVGDKFHLLVAQ
;
A
#
# COMPACT_ATOMS: atom_id res chain seq x y z
N MET A 1 -45.57 -36.18 47.10
CA MET A 1 -45.66 -34.71 46.92
C MET A 1 -45.12 -34.40 45.51
N ILE A 2 -45.92 -34.22 44.45
CA ILE A 2 -46.92 -33.14 44.13
C ILE A 2 -46.19 -31.78 44.08
N ARG A 3 -46.09 -30.97 43.01
CA ARG A 3 -46.78 -30.76 41.69
C ARG A 3 -45.81 -29.95 40.77
N ARG A 4 -45.69 -30.20 39.45
CA ARG A 4 -46.40 -29.61 38.27
C ARG A 4 -46.42 -28.06 38.25
N SER A 5 -46.17 -27.32 37.15
CA SER A 5 -46.78 -27.41 35.80
C SER A 5 -45.96 -26.54 34.79
N THR A 6 -45.62 -26.96 33.56
CA THR A 6 -46.39 -27.06 32.29
C THR A 6 -46.70 -25.71 31.60
N LEU A 7 -46.17 -25.49 30.39
CA LEU A 7 -46.99 -25.21 29.19
C LEU A 7 -46.24 -25.67 27.92
N PHE A 8 -47.02 -26.17 26.97
CA PHE A 8 -46.71 -27.04 25.85
C PHE A 8 -47.67 -26.62 24.70
N ILE A 9 -47.41 -27.09 23.45
CA ILE A 9 -48.36 -27.22 22.29
C ILE A 9 -48.42 -25.98 21.36
N CYS A 10 -48.35 -26.04 20.01
CA CYS A 10 -48.21 -27.12 19.00
C CYS A 10 -47.86 -26.56 17.60
N PHE A 11 -47.31 -27.43 16.72
CA PHE A 11 -47.67 -27.77 15.30
C PHE A 11 -48.25 -26.69 14.37
N SER A 12 -48.00 -26.60 13.06
CA SER A 12 -47.44 -27.51 12.04
C SER A 12 -47.28 -26.80 10.68
N LEU A 13 -46.38 -27.35 9.84
CA LEU A 13 -46.28 -27.37 8.36
C LEU A 13 -47.42 -26.75 7.52
N PHE A 14 -47.08 -26.04 6.42
CA PHE A 14 -47.51 -26.36 5.04
C PHE A 14 -46.84 -25.44 3.98
N THR A 15 -46.11 -26.09 3.08
CA THR A 15 -45.74 -25.91 1.65
C THR A 15 -45.99 -24.62 0.80
N SER A 16 -44.99 -24.39 -0.07
CA SER A 16 -45.01 -24.14 -1.54
C SER A 16 -45.53 -22.83 -2.14
N ASP A 17 -44.70 -22.29 -3.05
CA ASP A 17 -44.98 -21.73 -4.38
C ASP A 17 -46.20 -20.80 -4.52
N THR A 18 -46.10 -19.60 -5.10
CA THR A 18 -45.89 -19.41 -6.54
C THR A 18 -45.88 -17.91 -6.83
N THR A 19 -44.95 -17.54 -7.71
CA THR A 19 -45.07 -16.61 -8.84
C THR A 19 -46.36 -15.81 -9.07
N ALA A 20 -46.14 -14.68 -9.76
CA ALA A 20 -47.00 -14.12 -10.82
C ALA A 20 -48.16 -13.23 -10.33
N LEU A 21 -48.56 -12.13 -10.97
CA LEU A 21 -48.13 -11.31 -12.11
C LEU A 21 -49.29 -10.30 -12.27
N ILE A 22 -49.17 -9.37 -13.23
CA ILE A 22 -50.28 -8.61 -13.85
C ILE A 22 -50.68 -7.35 -13.08
N ALA A 23 -50.91 -6.19 -13.69
CA ALA A 23 -50.56 -5.60 -14.99
C ALA A 23 -51.17 -4.18 -14.95
N ASP A 24 -50.55 -3.28 -15.71
CA ASP A 24 -51.17 -2.22 -16.53
C ASP A 24 -52.52 -1.61 -16.11
N CYS A 25 -52.52 -0.28 -15.98
CA CYS A 25 -53.61 0.51 -16.54
C CYS A 25 -53.10 1.87 -17.07
N HIS A 26 -53.43 2.10 -18.34
CA HIS A 26 -53.14 3.27 -19.18
C HIS A 26 -53.96 4.52 -18.79
N HIS A 27 -53.40 5.73 -18.97
CA HIS A 27 -53.92 6.76 -19.90
C HIS A 27 -53.01 8.03 -19.90
N THR A 28 -52.34 8.43 -21.00
CA THR A 28 -52.77 9.39 -22.08
C THR A 28 -53.15 10.77 -21.49
N PHE A 29 -52.64 11.97 -21.83
CA PHE A 29 -51.96 12.58 -22.99
C PHE A 29 -51.65 14.06 -22.62
N TYR A 30 -50.56 14.68 -23.08
CA TYR A 30 -50.60 15.97 -23.82
C TYR A 30 -49.20 16.36 -24.34
N LYS A 31 -49.21 16.93 -25.55
CA LYS A 31 -48.16 16.99 -26.56
C LYS A 31 -47.73 18.45 -26.76
N LYS A 32 -46.42 18.76 -26.81
CA LYS A 32 -45.89 19.75 -27.79
C LYS A 32 -44.37 19.68 -27.94
N HIS A 33 -43.97 19.64 -29.22
CA HIS A 33 -42.62 19.52 -29.75
C HIS A 33 -41.69 20.70 -29.43
N SER A 34 -40.40 20.40 -29.17
CA SER A 34 -39.32 21.13 -29.82
C SER A 34 -38.14 20.18 -30.07
N THR A 35 -37.73 20.17 -31.33
CA THR A 35 -36.77 19.28 -31.95
C THR A 35 -35.36 19.82 -31.70
N THR A 36 -34.49 19.04 -31.06
CA THR A 36 -33.04 19.29 -31.11
C THR A 36 -32.34 17.97 -31.32
N LEU A 37 -31.90 17.78 -32.56
CA LEU A 37 -31.05 16.68 -33.01
C LEU A 37 -29.68 16.78 -32.32
N LEU A 38 -29.49 16.03 -31.23
CA LEU A 38 -28.17 15.70 -30.74
C LEU A 38 -27.83 14.28 -31.22
N ARG A 39 -27.00 14.24 -32.26
CA ARG A 39 -26.38 13.03 -32.81
C ARG A 39 -25.77 12.20 -31.67
N VAL A 40 -26.29 10.99 -31.48
CA VAL A 40 -25.60 9.93 -30.76
C VAL A 40 -24.44 9.49 -31.65
N VAL A 41 -23.25 10.06 -31.41
CA VAL A 41 -22.01 9.60 -32.03
C VAL A 41 -21.53 8.37 -31.27
N ASN A 42 -21.61 7.22 -31.92
CA ASN A 42 -21.07 5.94 -31.44
C ASN A 42 -19.57 6.07 -31.12
N ARG A 43 -19.21 6.04 -29.83
CA ARG A 43 -17.81 6.00 -29.35
C ARG A 43 -17.01 4.78 -29.84
N ARG A 44 -17.66 3.80 -30.45
CA ARG A 44 -17.02 2.59 -30.99
C ARG A 44 -16.38 2.76 -32.37
N LEU A 45 -16.67 3.84 -33.10
CA LEU A 45 -16.10 4.06 -34.45
C LEU A 45 -14.84 4.94 -34.47
N LEU A 46 -14.46 5.54 -33.33
CA LEU A 46 -13.28 6.41 -33.19
C LEU A 46 -12.04 5.69 -32.64
N LEU A 47 -12.18 4.41 -32.27
CA LEU A 47 -11.10 3.60 -31.70
C LEU A 47 -10.48 2.60 -32.69
N GLN A 48 -10.84 2.67 -33.98
CA GLN A 48 -10.41 1.67 -34.97
C GLN A 48 -9.38 2.20 -36.01
N GLU A 49 -8.92 3.45 -35.90
CA GLU A 49 -7.94 4.04 -36.83
C GLU A 49 -6.61 4.50 -36.19
N MET A 50 -6.23 4.01 -35.01
CA MET A 50 -4.87 4.23 -34.48
C MET A 50 -4.20 2.91 -34.11
N GLY A 51 -4.04 2.07 -35.12
CA GLY A 51 -3.05 1.00 -35.12
C GLY A 51 -1.67 1.56 -35.48
N THR A 52 -0.66 1.15 -34.71
CA THR A 52 0.78 1.19 -35.02
C THR A 52 1.44 2.56 -35.13
N LEU A 53 1.95 3.06 -34.00
CA LEU A 53 3.28 3.66 -33.91
C LEU A 53 3.75 3.54 -32.46
N GLY A 54 4.65 2.60 -32.23
CA GLY A 54 5.32 2.42 -30.95
C GLY A 54 6.19 3.64 -30.66
N LEU A 55 5.84 4.36 -29.60
CA LEU A 55 6.75 5.25 -28.91
C LEU A 55 6.58 4.95 -27.42
N ALA A 56 7.55 4.22 -26.86
CA ALA A 56 7.68 4.11 -25.42
C ALA A 56 8.05 5.51 -24.90
N VAL A 57 7.03 6.27 -24.50
CA VAL A 57 7.23 7.48 -23.71
C VAL A 57 7.73 6.99 -22.37
N ALA A 58 9.05 7.04 -22.17
CA ALA A 58 9.66 6.97 -20.86
C ALA A 58 9.10 8.15 -20.05
N LEU A 59 8.03 7.90 -19.29
CA LEU A 59 7.59 8.77 -18.22
C LEU A 59 8.75 8.83 -17.24
N LYS A 60 9.56 9.88 -17.35
CA LYS A 60 10.49 10.23 -16.29
C LYS A 60 9.64 10.39 -15.02
N PRO A 61 9.96 9.71 -13.90
CA PRO A 61 9.31 10.03 -12.65
C PRO A 61 9.67 11.49 -12.34
N GLU A 62 8.71 12.40 -12.52
CA GLU A 62 8.79 13.70 -11.90
C GLU A 62 8.83 13.43 -10.40
N LEU A 63 9.96 13.76 -9.76
CA LEU A 63 9.99 13.94 -8.31
C LEU A 63 8.76 14.75 -7.97
N SER A 64 7.88 14.22 -7.11
CA SER A 64 6.74 14.97 -6.62
C SER A 64 7.28 16.24 -5.97
N LEU A 65 7.28 17.34 -6.71
CA LEU A 65 7.55 18.66 -6.18
C LEU A 65 6.60 18.79 -5.00
N ALA A 66 7.16 19.09 -3.83
CA ALA A 66 6.38 19.51 -2.67
C ALA A 66 5.56 20.72 -3.13
N GLY A 67 4.35 20.46 -3.64
CA GLY A 67 3.59 21.46 -4.36
C GLY A 67 3.23 22.54 -3.37
N GLU A 68 3.81 23.72 -3.56
CA GLU A 68 3.37 24.95 -2.94
C GLU A 68 1.84 24.97 -2.96
N PHE A 69 1.24 25.23 -1.81
CA PHE A 69 -0.18 25.51 -1.75
C PHE A 69 -0.40 26.83 -2.51
N THR A 70 -0.59 26.74 -3.82
CA THR A 70 -1.07 27.89 -4.59
C THR A 70 -2.35 28.37 -3.94
N PRO A 71 -2.45 29.67 -3.57
CA PRO A 71 -3.66 30.21 -2.94
C PRO A 71 -4.85 29.98 -3.88
N GLY A 72 -5.75 29.08 -3.52
CA GLY A 72 -6.96 28.77 -4.29
C GLY A 72 -7.03 27.39 -4.97
N GLY A 73 -6.02 26.52 -4.85
CA GLY A 73 -6.13 25.14 -5.33
C GLY A 73 -6.96 24.29 -4.37
N THR A 74 -8.10 23.73 -4.82
CA THR A 74 -8.87 22.82 -3.97
C THR A 74 -8.19 21.45 -3.91
N LEU A 75 -8.40 20.72 -2.81
CA LEU A 75 -7.95 19.33 -2.65
C LEU A 75 -8.47 18.38 -3.76
N VAL A 76 -9.46 18.84 -4.54
CA VAL A 76 -10.17 18.08 -5.57
C VAL A 76 -9.41 18.03 -6.89
N ASP A 77 -8.44 18.93 -7.10
CA ASP A 77 -7.77 19.11 -8.40
C ASP A 77 -6.47 18.31 -8.55
N ARG A 78 -6.04 17.55 -7.52
CA ARG A 78 -4.81 16.74 -7.57
C ARG A 78 -5.15 15.28 -7.85
N VAL A 79 -4.38 14.65 -8.75
CA VAL A 79 -4.45 13.21 -8.98
C VAL A 79 -4.00 12.50 -7.71
N VAL A 80 -4.84 11.62 -7.17
CA VAL A 80 -4.56 10.81 -5.98
C VAL A 80 -4.64 9.32 -6.35
N GLY A 81 -3.74 8.52 -5.81
CA GLY A 81 -3.65 7.10 -6.14
C GLY A 81 -2.50 6.42 -5.41
N ALA A 82 -2.68 5.14 -5.11
CA ALA A 82 -1.68 4.29 -4.46
C ALA A 82 -0.31 4.27 -5.17
N GLN A 83 -0.28 4.58 -6.48
CA GLN A 83 0.92 4.61 -7.31
C GLN A 83 1.21 5.99 -7.92
N VAL A 84 0.42 7.02 -7.59
CA VAL A 84 0.67 8.38 -8.09
C VAL A 84 1.97 8.87 -7.47
N GLY A 85 2.91 9.39 -8.27
CA GLY A 85 4.24 9.80 -7.80
C GLY A 85 5.26 8.67 -7.64
N ASN A 86 4.81 7.41 -7.61
CA ASN A 86 5.68 6.23 -7.65
C ASN A 86 4.95 5.05 -8.34
N PRO A 87 5.15 4.84 -9.65
CA PRO A 87 4.46 3.78 -10.40
C PRO A 87 4.85 2.37 -9.96
N GLU A 88 5.96 2.22 -9.24
CA GLU A 88 6.47 0.94 -8.73
C GLU A 88 5.94 0.61 -7.32
N ALA A 89 5.21 1.52 -6.67
CA ALA A 89 4.54 1.23 -5.40
C ALA A 89 3.48 0.13 -5.57
N SER A 90 3.12 -0.54 -4.48
CA SER A 90 2.17 -1.64 -4.52
C SER A 90 0.79 -1.17 -5.00
N ALA A 91 0.30 -1.79 -6.07
CA ALA A 91 -1.03 -1.55 -6.61
C ALA A 91 -2.16 -2.06 -5.69
N SER A 92 -1.84 -2.95 -4.74
CA SER A 92 -2.85 -3.53 -3.84
C SER A 92 -3.13 -2.63 -2.63
N ARG A 93 -2.35 -1.57 -2.40
CA ARG A 93 -2.59 -0.62 -1.31
C ARG A 93 -3.96 0.02 -1.42
N LYS A 94 -4.76 -0.07 -0.35
CA LYS A 94 -6.04 0.64 -0.25
C LYS A 94 -5.84 2.08 0.18
N PHE A 95 -6.69 2.97 -0.30
CA PHE A 95 -6.68 4.39 0.03
C PHE A 95 -6.90 4.70 1.52
N ASP A 96 -7.59 3.82 2.23
CA ASP A 96 -7.88 3.94 3.66
C ASP A 96 -6.82 3.28 4.55
N ASN A 97 -5.73 2.75 3.96
CA ASN A 97 -4.69 1.99 4.67
C ASN A 97 -5.24 0.82 5.51
N SER A 98 -6.43 0.28 5.20
CA SER A 98 -7.02 -0.83 5.96
C SER A 98 -6.31 -2.17 5.76
N ASN A 99 -5.47 -2.28 4.72
CA ASN A 99 -4.72 -3.49 4.39
C ASN A 99 -3.21 -3.39 4.63
N VAL A 100 -2.76 -2.43 5.44
CA VAL A 100 -1.33 -2.27 5.79
C VAL A 100 -1.09 -2.49 7.28
N LEU A 101 0.16 -2.80 7.63
CA LEU A 101 0.56 -3.09 9.01
C LEU A 101 0.38 -1.89 9.96
N PHE A 102 0.73 -0.69 9.49
CA PHE A 102 0.59 0.55 10.25
C PHE A 102 -0.55 1.41 9.69
N TYR A 103 -1.78 0.98 9.93
CA TYR A 103 -3.00 1.59 9.37
C TYR A 103 -3.24 3.05 9.83
N GLN A 104 -2.71 3.46 10.99
CA GLN A 104 -2.88 4.82 11.52
C GLN A 104 -2.00 5.86 10.80
N ASP A 105 -1.01 5.41 10.02
CA ASP A 105 0.01 6.27 9.44
C ASP A 105 -0.43 6.76 8.05
N HIS A 106 -1.02 7.95 8.04
CA HIS A 106 -1.44 8.64 6.83
C HIS A 106 -0.26 9.47 6.31
N PHE A 107 0.83 8.80 5.93
CA PHE A 107 2.10 9.47 5.60
C PHE A 107 1.96 10.55 4.51
N PHE A 108 1.00 10.38 3.60
CA PHE A 108 0.60 11.44 2.69
C PHE A 108 -0.87 11.78 2.91
N LYS A 109 -1.11 12.92 3.55
CA LYS A 109 -2.43 13.58 3.66
C LYS A 109 -3.09 13.87 2.30
N PHE A 110 -2.39 13.62 1.18
CA PHE A 110 -2.83 13.90 -0.19
C PHE A 110 -2.82 12.68 -1.13
N GLY A 111 -2.66 11.46 -0.62
CA GLY A 111 -2.88 10.24 -1.42
C GLY A 111 -1.91 10.01 -2.57
N VAL A 112 -0.63 10.40 -2.42
CA VAL A 112 0.45 10.17 -3.39
C VAL A 112 1.46 9.19 -2.76
N ALA A 113 1.98 8.26 -3.55
CA ALA A 113 2.99 7.29 -3.14
C ALA A 113 4.34 7.97 -2.91
N ALA A 114 5.09 7.52 -1.90
CA ALA A 114 6.41 8.06 -1.63
C ALA A 114 7.40 7.58 -2.71
N PRO A 115 8.33 8.43 -3.17
CA PRO A 115 9.38 7.97 -4.08
C PRO A 115 10.34 7.01 -3.36
N TRP A 116 10.93 6.09 -4.12
CA TRP A 116 12.06 5.31 -3.63
C TRP A 116 13.29 6.21 -3.44
N ILE A 117 14.03 5.99 -2.36
CA ILE A 117 15.29 6.70 -2.12
C ILE A 117 16.39 5.89 -2.77
N THR A 118 17.13 6.51 -3.70
CA THR A 118 18.29 5.88 -4.32
C THR A 118 19.31 5.50 -3.26
N SER A 119 19.90 4.31 -3.35
CA SER A 119 20.89 3.81 -2.39
C SER A 119 22.04 4.82 -2.21
N GLY A 120 22.22 5.30 -0.98
CA GLY A 120 23.24 6.30 -0.63
C GLY A 120 22.85 7.77 -0.88
N SER A 121 21.70 8.06 -1.49
CA SER A 121 21.20 9.44 -1.63
C SER A 121 20.72 9.99 -0.28
N THR A 122 20.94 11.28 -0.09
CA THR A 122 20.42 12.06 1.05
C THR A 122 19.43 13.13 0.62
N ASP A 123 19.00 13.12 -0.64
CA ASP A 123 18.16 14.17 -1.24
C ASP A 123 16.76 14.19 -0.62
N PHE A 124 16.28 13.02 -0.18
CA PHE A 124 14.98 12.85 0.43
C PHE A 124 15.03 11.83 1.58
N PRO A 125 14.40 12.11 2.73
CA PRO A 125 13.98 13.44 3.19
C PRO A 125 15.21 14.34 3.42
N LYS A 126 15.10 15.68 3.27
CA LYS A 126 16.28 16.57 3.36
C LYS A 126 16.89 16.62 4.76
N SER A 127 16.04 16.66 5.79
CA SER A 127 16.43 16.68 7.20
C SER A 127 15.93 15.44 7.90
N MET A 128 16.69 14.96 8.88
CA MET A 128 16.23 13.92 9.80
C MET A 128 15.85 14.55 11.14
N PRO A 129 14.83 14.05 11.84
CA PRO A 129 14.41 14.59 13.13
C PRO A 129 15.50 14.39 14.19
N PHE A 130 15.55 15.32 15.13
CA PHE A 130 16.41 15.18 16.30
C PHE A 130 15.80 14.16 17.26
N VAL A 131 16.60 13.16 17.64
CA VAL A 131 16.27 12.16 18.65
C VAL A 131 17.53 11.93 19.48
N VAL A 132 17.36 11.73 20.79
CA VAL A 132 18.48 11.58 21.73
C VAL A 132 19.33 10.36 21.35
N SER A 133 20.66 10.50 21.35
CA SER A 133 21.56 9.41 20.93
C SER A 133 21.41 8.15 21.78
N GLN A 134 21.13 8.31 23.08
CA GLN A 134 20.86 7.20 24.00
C GLN A 134 19.63 6.38 23.55
N GLN A 135 18.52 7.06 23.25
CA GLN A 135 17.32 6.42 22.73
C GLN A 135 17.61 5.63 21.44
N ARG A 136 18.39 6.20 20.52
CA ARG A 136 18.78 5.52 19.29
C ARG A 136 19.61 4.26 19.56
N TYR A 137 20.59 4.35 20.46
CA TYR A 137 21.43 3.22 20.86
C TYR A 137 20.60 2.08 21.46
N ASP A 138 19.72 2.39 22.41
CA ASP A 138 18.90 1.38 23.09
C ASP A 138 17.94 0.68 22.12
N ASN A 139 17.36 1.43 21.18
CA ASN A 139 16.49 0.87 20.15
C ASN A 139 17.25 0.04 19.12
N LEU A 140 18.43 0.49 18.68
CA LEU A 140 19.27 -0.28 17.77
C LEU A 140 19.70 -1.60 18.43
N LYS A 141 20.09 -1.57 19.71
CA LYS A 141 20.44 -2.77 20.48
C LYS A 141 19.24 -3.73 20.64
N LYS A 142 18.04 -3.20 20.86
CA LYS A 142 16.83 -4.01 21.09
C LYS A 142 16.26 -4.64 19.82
N TYR A 143 16.26 -3.90 18.70
CA TYR A 143 15.57 -4.31 17.48
C TYR A 143 16.51 -4.61 16.30
N GLY A 144 17.76 -4.17 16.33
CA GLY A 144 18.70 -4.27 15.21
C GLY A 144 18.91 -5.69 14.69
N GLU A 145 19.19 -6.66 15.58
CA GLU A 145 19.38 -8.05 15.17
C GLU A 145 18.10 -8.70 14.62
N ARG A 146 16.93 -8.34 15.18
CA ARG A 146 15.65 -8.82 14.65
C ARG A 146 15.38 -8.28 13.26
N VAL A 147 15.71 -7.01 13.03
CA VAL A 147 15.60 -6.37 11.72
C VAL A 147 16.54 -7.02 10.70
N LYS A 148 17.79 -7.29 11.06
CA LYS A 148 18.73 -8.03 10.19
C LYS A 148 18.23 -9.42 9.84
N SER A 149 17.71 -10.15 10.85
CA SER A 149 17.14 -11.48 10.65
C SER A 149 15.93 -11.45 9.71
N GLY A 150 15.02 -10.48 9.88
CA GLY A 150 13.85 -10.34 9.02
C GLY A 150 14.22 -10.03 7.57
N VAL A 151 15.14 -9.08 7.36
CA VAL A 151 15.62 -8.75 6.01
C VAL A 151 16.34 -9.92 5.35
N LYS A 152 17.07 -10.75 6.10
CA LYS A 152 17.66 -11.98 5.56
C LYS A 152 16.60 -12.94 5.00
N VAL A 153 15.45 -13.07 5.67
CA VAL A 153 14.32 -13.87 5.18
C VAL A 153 13.74 -13.25 3.91
N LEU A 154 13.57 -11.92 3.88
CA LEU A 154 13.09 -11.22 2.68
C LEU A 154 14.01 -11.44 1.48
N VAL A 155 15.33 -11.38 1.67
CA VAL A 155 16.31 -11.65 0.59
C VAL A 155 16.15 -13.07 0.04
N GLY A 156 15.91 -14.06 0.91
CA GLY A 156 15.70 -15.46 0.53
C GLY A 156 14.42 -15.73 -0.26
N LEU A 157 13.46 -14.80 -0.32
CA LEU A 157 12.27 -14.95 -1.15
C LEU A 157 12.60 -15.12 -2.63
N ARG A 158 13.72 -14.54 -3.09
CA ARG A 158 14.17 -14.70 -4.49
C ARG A 158 14.38 -16.15 -4.87
N ASP A 159 15.03 -16.91 -4.00
CA ASP A 159 15.36 -18.31 -4.28
C ASP A 159 14.08 -19.16 -4.37
N ILE A 160 13.07 -18.82 -3.56
CA ILE A 160 11.74 -19.46 -3.61
C ILE A 160 11.02 -19.10 -4.91
N ILE A 161 11.00 -17.82 -5.30
CA ILE A 161 10.37 -17.36 -6.55
C ILE A 161 10.98 -18.06 -7.77
N MET A 162 12.30 -18.26 -7.79
CA MET A 162 12.99 -18.91 -8.89
C MET A 162 12.85 -20.44 -8.89
N ALA A 163 12.56 -21.06 -7.74
CA ALA A 163 12.47 -22.51 -7.61
C ALA A 163 11.03 -23.04 -7.78
N GLU A 164 10.05 -22.27 -7.35
CA GLU A 164 8.66 -22.71 -7.22
C GLU A 164 7.75 -21.81 -8.06
N GLY A 165 7.16 -22.37 -9.12
CA GLY A 165 6.08 -21.70 -9.86
C GLY A 165 4.75 -21.59 -9.09
N ASP A 166 4.73 -21.97 -7.80
CA ASP A 166 3.60 -21.86 -6.89
C ASP A 166 3.97 -20.97 -5.69
N TYR A 167 3.61 -19.68 -5.79
CA TYR A 167 3.91 -18.68 -4.76
C TYR A 167 3.01 -18.76 -3.52
N THR A 168 2.04 -19.68 -3.49
CA THR A 168 1.13 -19.82 -2.34
C THR A 168 1.83 -20.36 -1.10
N GLN A 169 2.97 -21.05 -1.28
CA GLN A 169 3.83 -21.59 -0.21
C GLN A 169 4.59 -20.49 0.54
N ILE A 170 4.78 -19.32 -0.06
CA ILE A 170 5.42 -18.19 0.61
C ILE A 170 4.56 -17.80 1.82
N PRO A 171 5.15 -17.75 3.03
CA PRO A 171 4.42 -17.37 4.23
C PRO A 171 3.78 -15.99 4.09
N GLY A 172 2.55 -15.87 4.59
CA GLY A 172 1.79 -14.61 4.52
C GLY A 172 2.52 -13.46 5.22
N PRO A 173 2.20 -12.20 4.90
CA PRO A 173 2.96 -11.03 5.37
C PRO A 173 2.92 -10.83 6.89
N ASP A 174 1.96 -11.45 7.60
CA ASP A 174 1.90 -11.47 9.07
C ASP A 174 2.86 -12.48 9.72
N ALA A 175 3.60 -13.27 8.93
CA ALA A 175 4.52 -14.27 9.45
C ALA A 175 5.61 -13.60 10.31
N PRO A 176 5.88 -14.14 11.52
CA PRO A 176 6.79 -13.50 12.48
C PRO A 176 8.25 -13.46 11.99
N GLU A 177 8.63 -14.35 11.09
CA GLU A 177 9.96 -14.47 10.49
C GLU A 177 10.39 -13.23 9.70
N TYR A 178 9.47 -12.51 9.06
CA TYR A 178 9.78 -11.26 8.36
C TYR A 178 10.14 -10.11 9.31
N GLN A 179 9.77 -10.22 10.59
CA GLN A 179 10.06 -9.21 11.63
C GLN A 179 9.65 -7.78 11.21
N LEU A 180 8.53 -7.62 10.50
CA LEU A 180 8.06 -6.32 10.00
C LEU A 180 7.67 -5.36 11.12
N ARG A 181 7.09 -5.86 12.22
CA ARG A 181 6.78 -5.03 13.39
C ARG A 181 8.05 -4.44 14.03
N PRO A 182 9.13 -5.22 14.27
CA PRO A 182 10.43 -4.67 14.66
C PRO A 182 10.99 -3.58 13.74
N LEU A 183 10.80 -3.64 12.41
CA LEU A 183 11.20 -2.54 11.53
C LEU A 183 10.50 -1.22 11.91
N GLY A 184 9.17 -1.25 12.10
CA GLY A 184 8.44 -0.06 12.52
C GLY A 184 8.79 0.41 13.94
N LEU A 185 9.04 -0.52 14.86
CA LEU A 185 9.46 -0.19 16.23
C LEU A 185 10.86 0.41 16.29
N LEU A 186 11.80 -0.09 15.48
CA LEU A 186 13.11 0.52 15.31
C LEU A 186 12.96 1.94 14.75
N ALA A 187 12.15 2.13 13.72
CA ALA A 187 11.90 3.46 13.16
C ALA A 187 11.38 4.45 14.22
N ASN A 188 10.47 4.01 15.11
CA ASN A 188 10.00 4.82 16.23
C ASN A 188 11.15 5.28 17.12
N GLY A 189 12.00 4.34 17.53
CA GLY A 189 13.15 4.64 18.37
C GLY A 189 14.16 5.60 17.74
N MET A 190 14.22 5.62 16.40
CA MET A 190 15.22 6.37 15.66
C MET A 190 14.74 7.77 15.23
N MET A 191 13.42 7.94 15.03
CA MET A 191 12.83 9.12 14.40
C MET A 191 11.62 9.73 15.14
N ALA A 192 11.06 9.05 16.15
CA ALA A 192 10.07 9.67 17.03
C ALA A 192 10.78 10.59 18.03
N SER A 193 10.54 11.89 17.89
CA SER A 193 11.07 12.90 18.80
C SER A 193 10.19 12.97 20.04
N GLU A 194 10.77 13.02 21.22
CA GLU A 194 10.04 13.18 22.48
C GLU A 194 9.25 14.49 22.53
N ASN A 195 9.76 15.54 21.88
CA ASN A 195 9.18 16.87 21.91
C ASN A 195 8.06 17.09 20.88
N THR A 196 8.09 16.35 19.77
CA THR A 196 7.18 16.55 18.63
C THR A 196 6.37 15.32 18.26
N GLY A 197 6.64 14.17 18.90
CA GLY A 197 5.95 12.91 18.65
C GLY A 197 6.29 12.30 17.29
N ALA A 198 5.27 11.80 16.59
CA ALA A 198 5.41 11.18 15.29
C ALA A 198 5.77 12.20 14.21
N THR A 199 6.92 12.00 13.58
CA THR A 199 7.48 12.88 12.54
C THR A 199 7.11 12.37 11.15
N ASN A 200 7.20 13.24 10.14
CA ASN A 200 6.98 12.83 8.75
C ASN A 200 7.97 11.72 8.35
N GLU A 201 9.23 11.82 8.78
CA GLU A 201 10.26 10.82 8.51
C GLU A 201 9.94 9.47 9.15
N LEU A 202 9.30 9.47 10.32
CA LEU A 202 8.81 8.24 10.93
C LEU A 202 7.71 7.59 10.08
N PHE A 203 6.72 8.39 9.68
CA PHE A 203 5.64 7.91 8.83
C PHE A 203 6.15 7.43 7.47
N LEU A 204 7.18 8.06 6.91
CA LEU A 204 7.87 7.62 5.69
C LEU A 204 8.51 6.25 5.88
N ALA A 205 9.27 6.07 6.96
CA ALA A 205 9.93 4.81 7.24
C ALA A 205 8.91 3.67 7.41
N ARG A 206 7.81 3.91 8.12
CA ARG A 206 6.72 2.93 8.26
C ARG A 206 5.93 2.74 6.96
N TRP A 207 5.85 3.76 6.09
CA TRP A 207 5.32 3.61 4.74
C TRP A 207 6.13 2.59 3.93
N TYR A 208 7.48 2.64 3.98
CA TYR A 208 8.31 1.62 3.34
C TYR A 208 8.09 0.22 3.93
N VAL A 209 7.89 0.11 5.25
CA VAL A 209 7.55 -1.19 5.88
C VAL A 209 6.18 -1.70 5.41
N ASN A 210 5.21 -0.80 5.24
CA ASN A 210 3.91 -1.16 4.68
C ASN A 210 4.01 -1.62 3.23
N GLU A 211 4.88 -1.02 2.41
CA GLU A 211 5.11 -1.51 1.04
C GLU A 211 5.69 -2.92 1.06
N ILE A 212 6.68 -3.21 1.91
CA ILE A 212 7.21 -4.58 2.08
C ILE A 212 6.09 -5.55 2.45
N TYR A 213 5.22 -5.17 3.39
CA TYR A 213 4.08 -5.99 3.82
C TYR A 213 3.13 -6.31 2.65
N LEU A 214 2.81 -5.31 1.83
CA LEU A 214 1.91 -5.47 0.69
C LEU A 214 2.57 -6.28 -0.43
N ASP A 215 3.83 -6.00 -0.75
CA ASP A 215 4.55 -6.66 -1.84
C ASP A 215 4.78 -8.15 -1.55
N ILE A 216 4.96 -8.56 -0.28
CA ILE A 216 4.98 -10.00 0.09
C ILE A 216 3.66 -10.66 -0.33
N ASN A 217 2.53 -9.99 -0.07
CA ASN A 217 1.23 -10.52 -0.45
C ASN A 217 1.02 -10.45 -1.98
N ASP A 218 1.54 -9.43 -2.66
CA ASP A 218 1.48 -9.35 -4.12
C ASP A 218 2.28 -10.48 -4.78
N ILE A 219 3.46 -10.84 -4.26
CA ILE A 219 4.26 -11.99 -4.73
C ILE A 219 3.44 -13.28 -4.62
N ARG A 220 2.77 -13.50 -3.48
CA ARG A 220 1.93 -14.70 -3.26
C ARG A 220 0.78 -14.83 -4.24
N ASN A 221 0.29 -13.70 -4.77
CA ASN A 221 -0.81 -13.63 -5.72
C ASN A 221 -0.36 -13.45 -7.17
N ALA A 222 0.96 -13.41 -7.41
CA ALA A 222 1.52 -13.27 -8.75
C ALA A 222 1.15 -14.48 -9.62
N LYS A 223 0.93 -14.24 -10.91
CA LYS A 223 0.57 -15.28 -11.87
C LYS A 223 1.74 -15.80 -12.68
N SER A 224 2.86 -15.09 -12.64
CA SER A 224 4.09 -15.44 -13.35
C SER A 224 5.32 -15.07 -12.54
N GLU A 225 6.45 -15.68 -12.89
CA GLU A 225 7.76 -15.39 -12.27
C GLU A 225 8.15 -13.93 -12.48
N GLU A 226 7.91 -13.39 -13.66
CA GLU A 226 8.23 -12.00 -13.97
C GLU A 226 7.46 -11.02 -13.09
N GLU A 227 6.18 -11.31 -12.84
CA GLU A 227 5.35 -10.49 -11.94
C GLU A 227 5.86 -10.57 -10.50
N ALA A 228 6.19 -11.77 -10.02
CA ALA A 228 6.75 -11.98 -8.68
C ALA A 228 8.11 -11.27 -8.50
N LEU A 229 8.99 -11.36 -9.50
CA LEU A 229 10.30 -10.71 -9.49
C LEU A 229 10.20 -9.18 -9.47
N VAL A 230 9.25 -8.58 -10.19
CA VAL A 230 9.00 -7.14 -10.13
C VAL A 230 8.64 -6.70 -8.72
N LYS A 231 7.78 -7.46 -8.04
CA LYS A 231 7.38 -7.18 -6.64
C LYS A 231 8.52 -7.40 -5.66
N TYR A 232 9.34 -8.42 -5.89
CA TYR A 232 10.56 -8.64 -5.11
C TYR A 232 11.56 -7.47 -5.24
N GLU A 233 11.74 -6.93 -6.45
CA GLU A 233 12.59 -5.74 -6.64
C GLU A 233 12.01 -4.49 -5.94
N ALA A 234 10.67 -4.36 -5.86
CA ALA A 234 10.02 -3.32 -5.06
C ALA A 234 10.32 -3.49 -3.56
N ILE A 235 10.27 -4.72 -3.02
CA ILE A 235 10.69 -5.02 -1.63
C ILE A 235 12.12 -4.57 -1.39
N LYS A 236 13.06 -4.89 -2.30
CA LYS A 236 14.47 -4.47 -2.16
C LYS A 236 14.60 -2.96 -2.12
N LYS A 237 13.92 -2.24 -3.02
CA LYS A 237 13.91 -0.77 -3.04
C LYS A 237 13.32 -0.18 -1.75
N ALA A 238 12.25 -0.78 -1.22
CA ALA A 238 11.65 -0.37 0.04
C ALA A 238 12.59 -0.58 1.23
N VAL A 239 13.26 -1.75 1.32
CA VAL A 239 14.27 -2.04 2.35
C VAL A 239 15.45 -1.07 2.25
N ASP A 240 15.98 -0.84 1.05
CA ASP A 240 17.10 0.08 0.84
C ASP A 240 16.73 1.53 1.17
N SER A 241 15.51 1.96 0.82
CA SER A 241 15.01 3.28 1.20
C SER A 241 14.89 3.41 2.71
N TYR A 242 14.35 2.38 3.37
CA TYR A 242 14.25 2.32 4.84
C TYR A 242 15.64 2.34 5.50
N TYR A 243 16.57 1.49 5.09
CA TYR A 243 17.94 1.47 5.61
C TYR A 243 18.70 2.75 5.30
N GLY A 244 18.51 3.34 4.12
CA GLY A 244 19.04 4.66 3.77
C GLY A 244 18.65 5.72 4.79
N MET A 245 17.38 5.76 5.19
CA MET A 245 16.91 6.67 6.24
C MET A 245 17.50 6.36 7.62
N ILE A 246 17.45 5.10 8.05
CA ILE A 246 17.94 4.69 9.38
C ILE A 246 19.46 4.92 9.50
N ASN A 247 20.22 4.64 8.46
CA ASN A 247 21.67 4.81 8.44
C ASN A 247 22.12 6.28 8.54
N ARG A 248 21.26 7.23 8.18
CA ARG A 248 21.53 8.67 8.35
C ARG A 248 21.46 9.12 9.80
N VAL A 249 20.71 8.41 10.64
CA VAL A 249 20.55 8.72 12.06
C VAL A 249 21.43 7.85 12.97
N ILE A 250 22.04 6.80 12.43
CA ILE A 250 23.10 6.02 13.08
C ILE A 250 24.44 6.74 12.93
N THR A 251 24.97 7.21 14.05
CA THR A 251 26.33 7.74 14.17
C THR A 251 27.25 6.70 14.81
N SER A 252 28.57 6.96 14.81
CA SER A 252 29.55 6.09 15.49
C SER A 252 29.30 5.90 16.99
N LYS A 253 28.53 6.79 17.63
CA LYS A 253 28.12 6.67 19.04
C LYS A 253 26.89 5.78 19.24
N VAL A 254 26.11 5.56 18.18
CA VAL A 254 24.87 4.78 18.21
C VAL A 254 25.14 3.31 17.85
N GLY A 255 26.01 3.05 16.89
CA GLY A 255 26.39 1.68 16.51
C GLY A 255 26.69 1.54 15.02
N ASP A 256 26.66 0.31 14.55
CA ASP A 256 26.96 -0.01 13.15
C ASP A 256 25.75 0.22 12.25
N LYS A 257 26.03 0.72 11.05
CA LYS A 257 25.03 0.93 10.00
C LYS A 257 24.58 -0.40 9.40
N PHE A 258 23.36 -0.45 8.88
CA PHE A 258 22.86 -1.58 8.11
C PHE A 258 23.47 -1.58 6.70
N HIS A 259 23.71 -2.78 6.16
CA HIS A 259 24.16 -2.95 4.79
C HIS A 259 22.97 -2.82 3.82
N LEU A 260 23.13 -2.04 2.75
CA LEU A 260 22.14 -1.94 1.68
C LEU A 260 22.20 -3.19 0.80
N LEU A 261 21.05 -3.61 0.28
CA LEU A 261 20.90 -4.84 -0.51
C LEU A 261 21.42 -4.67 -1.95
N VAL A 262 21.39 -3.46 -2.50
CA VAL A 262 21.92 -3.18 -3.86
C VAL A 262 23.45 -3.25 -3.94
N ALA A 263 24.16 -3.30 -2.80
CA ALA A 263 25.61 -3.45 -2.76
C ALA A 263 26.10 -4.90 -2.95
N GLN A 264 25.19 -5.87 -3.18
CA GLN A 264 25.48 -7.30 -3.31
C GLN A 264 25.08 -7.85 -4.67
#